data_AF-A0A376LFJ4-F1
#
_entry.id   AF-A0A376LFJ4-F1
#
_cell.length_a   1.000
_cell.length_b   1.000
_cell.length_c   1.000
_cell.angle_alpha   90.00
_cell.angle_beta   90.00
_cell.angle_gamma   90.00
#
_symmetry.space_group_name_H-M   'P 1'
#
loop_
_entity.id
_entity.type
_entity.pdbx_description
1 polymer ?
#
loop_
_entity_poly.entity_id
_entity_poly.type
_entity_poly.pdbx_seq_one_letter_code
_entity_poly.pdbx_strand_id
1 'polypeptide(L)' 'MTLADKIVVLDAGRVAQVGKPLELYHYPADRFVAGFIGSPKMNFLPVKVTATAIDQVQVELPMPNRQQGLAAG' A
#
# COMPACT_ATOMS: atom_id res chain seq x y z
N MET A 1 -3.60 -16.89 -7.19
CA MET A 1 -4.33 -17.51 -6.05
C MET A 1 -4.72 -18.97 -6.28
N THR A 2 -4.81 -19.45 -7.52
CA THR A 2 -5.53 -20.71 -7.84
C THR A 2 -4.65 -21.93 -8.17
N LEU A 3 -3.34 -21.78 -8.37
CA LEU A 3 -2.49 -22.89 -8.86
C LEU A 3 -1.08 -22.97 -8.25
N ALA A 4 -0.57 -21.89 -7.65
CA ALA A 4 0.82 -21.81 -7.22
C ALA A 4 0.94 -21.92 -5.69
N ASP A 5 1.79 -22.83 -5.21
CA ASP A 5 2.20 -22.87 -3.79
C ASP A 5 3.10 -21.69 -3.42
N LYS A 6 3.84 -21.19 -4.41
CA LYS A 6 4.74 -20.06 -4.31
C LYS A 6 4.76 -19.30 -5.63
N ILE A 7 4.73 -17.98 -5.55
CA ILE A 7 4.81 -17.06 -6.70
C ILE A 7 6.10 -16.27 -6.58
N VAL A 8 6.78 -16.08 -7.71
CA VAL A 8 7.95 -15.20 -7.86
C VAL A 8 7.53 -14.02 -8.71
N VAL A 9 7.57 -12.82 -8.14
CA VAL A 9 7.29 -11.56 -8.84
C VAL A 9 8.59 -10.98 -9.35
N LEU A 10 8.65 -10.66 -10.64
CA LEU A 10 9.79 -10.02 -11.28
C LEU A 10 9.46 -8.57 -11.63
N ASP A 11 10.43 -7.68 -11.41
CA ASP A 11 10.42 -6.29 -11.86
C ASP A 11 11.71 -5.99 -12.64
N ALA A 12 11.57 -5.64 -13.93
CA ALA A 12 12.68 -5.31 -14.83
C ALA A 12 13.88 -6.28 -14.76
N GLY A 13 13.61 -7.58 -14.68
CA GLY A 13 14.63 -8.63 -14.62
C GLY A 13 15.20 -8.91 -13.23
N ARG A 14 14.66 -8.28 -12.17
CA ARG A 14 15.02 -8.53 -10.77
C ARG A 14 13.88 -9.21 -10.03
N VAL A 15 14.19 -10.04 -9.04
CA VAL A 15 13.17 -10.60 -8.15
C VAL A 15 12.70 -9.51 -7.19
N ALA A 16 11.44 -9.13 -7.28
CA ALA A 16 10.81 -8.15 -6.40
C ALA A 16 10.34 -8.82 -5.10
N GLN A 17 9.61 -9.92 -5.20
CA GLN A 17 9.15 -10.69 -4.03
C GLN A 17 8.88 -12.15 -4.38
N VAL A 18 9.10 -13.05 -3.42
CA VAL A 18 8.75 -14.46 -3.51
C VAL A 18 7.91 -14.83 -2.29
N GLY A 19 6.76 -15.46 -2.48
CA GLY A 19 5.88 -15.80 -1.36
C GLY A 19 4.68 -16.64 -1.76
N LYS A 20 3.88 -17.05 -0.77
CA LYS A 20 2.59 -17.69 -1.04
C LYS A 20 1.64 -16.68 -1.71
N PRO A 21 0.63 -17.11 -2.48
CA PRO A 21 -0.29 -16.17 -3.13
C PRO A 21 -0.96 -15.18 -2.18
N LEU A 22 -1.39 -15.63 -0.99
CA LEU A 22 -2.00 -14.74 0.02
C LEU A 22 -1.00 -13.80 0.67
N GLU A 23 0.25 -14.23 0.81
CA GLU A 23 1.32 -13.40 1.39
C GLU A 23 1.62 -12.21 0.46
N LEU A 24 1.75 -12.45 -0.84
CA LEU A 24 1.96 -11.37 -1.81
C LEU A 24 0.77 -10.41 -1.91
N TYR A 25 -0.46 -10.90 -1.68
CA TYR A 25 -1.66 -10.07 -1.72
C TYR A 25 -1.82 -9.22 -0.45
N HIS A 26 -1.64 -9.81 0.73
CA HIS A 26 -1.84 -9.11 2.01
C HIS A 26 -0.62 -8.30 2.47
N TYR A 27 0.59 -8.76 2.14
CA TYR A 27 1.85 -8.19 2.61
C TYR A 27 2.83 -7.98 1.44
N PRO A 28 2.47 -7.12 0.47
CA PRO A 28 3.41 -6.76 -0.59
C PRO A 28 4.63 -6.02 0.00
N ALA A 29 5.82 -6.43 -0.40
CA ALA A 29 7.09 -5.89 0.12
C ALA A 29 7.38 -4.46 -0.37
N ASP A 30 6.79 -4.08 -1.51
CA ASP A 30 6.94 -2.74 -2.08
C ASP A 30 5.69 -2.31 -2.87
N ARG A 31 5.71 -1.06 -3.34
CA ARG A 31 4.62 -0.46 -4.10
C ARG A 31 4.39 -1.12 -5.46
N PHE A 32 5.44 -1.62 -6.11
CA PHE A 32 5.32 -2.31 -7.39
C PHE A 32 4.52 -3.61 -7.22
N VAL A 33 4.91 -4.46 -6.26
CA VAL A 33 4.20 -5.72 -5.97
C VAL A 33 2.76 -5.45 -5.54
N ALA A 34 2.53 -4.45 -4.69
CA ALA A 34 1.19 -4.03 -4.24
C ALA A 34 0.27 -3.63 -5.41
N GLY A 35 0.82 -2.95 -6.42
CA GLY A 35 0.07 -2.52 -7.60
C GLY A 35 -0.03 -3.60 -8.69
N PHE A 36 0.83 -4.62 -8.64
CA PHE A 36 0.90 -5.70 -9.62
C PHE A 36 0.03 -6.90 -9.24
N ILE A 37 -0.05 -7.25 -7.95
CA ILE A 37 -0.83 -8.39 -7.46
C ILE A 37 -2.28 -7.96 -7.19
N GLY A 38 -3.21 -8.51 -7.97
CA GLY A 38 -4.65 -8.25 -7.87
C GLY A 38 -5.20 -7.46 -9.07
N SER A 39 -6.44 -7.77 -9.44
CA SER A 39 -7.15 -7.06 -10.51
C SER A 39 -8.62 -6.86 -10.07
N PRO A 40 -9.12 -5.62 -9.98
CA PRO A 40 -8.46 -4.36 -10.33
C PRO A 40 -7.22 -4.00 -9.46
N LYS A 41 -6.36 -3.11 -9.96
CA LYS A 41 -5.12 -2.68 -9.28
C LYS A 41 -5.42 -1.94 -7.97
N MET A 42 -4.46 -1.98 -7.04
CA MET A 42 -4.55 -1.23 -5.77
C MET A 42 -4.59 0.29 -6.00
N ASN A 43 -5.44 0.99 -5.23
CA ASN A 43 -5.47 2.44 -5.19
C ASN A 43 -4.30 2.99 -4.36
N PHE A 44 -3.63 4.04 -4.82
CA PHE A 44 -2.59 4.75 -4.07
C PHE A 44 -3.00 6.20 -3.83
N LEU A 45 -3.03 6.62 -2.57
CA LEU A 45 -3.31 7.99 -2.16
C LEU A 45 -2.03 8.64 -1.61
N PRO A 46 -1.64 9.84 -2.07
CA PRO A 46 -0.55 10.58 -1.44
C PRO A 46 -0.98 11.04 -0.04
N VAL A 47 -0.11 10.90 0.96
CA VAL A 47 -0.38 11.28 2.34
C VAL A 47 0.83 11.97 2.96
N LYS A 48 0.63 12.70 4.06
CA LYS A 48 1.71 13.30 4.86
C LYS A 48 1.74 12.65 6.25
N VAL A 49 2.93 12.30 6.74
CA VAL A 49 3.08 11.76 8.12
C VAL A 49 2.91 12.90 9.13
N THR A 50 2.10 12.69 10.17
CA THR A 50 1.85 13.68 11.24
C THR A 50 2.31 13.21 12.61
N ALA A 51 2.34 11.90 12.87
CA ALA A 51 2.87 11.32 14.10
C ALA A 51 3.34 9.87 13.89
N THR A 52 4.19 9.38 14.79
CA THR A 52 4.76 8.02 14.75
C THR A 52 4.75 7.37 16.13
N ALA A 53 4.44 6.08 16.17
CA ALA A 53 4.58 5.19 17.32
C ALA A 53 5.28 3.89 16.88
N ILE A 54 5.61 2.99 17.83
CA ILE A 54 6.37 1.76 17.53
C ILE A 54 5.66 0.86 16.51
N ASP A 55 4.34 0.78 16.56
CA ASP A 55 3.51 -0.12 15.76
C ASP A 55 2.50 0.62 14.85
N GLN A 56 2.52 1.95 14.84
CA GLN A 56 1.53 2.79 14.16
C GLN A 56 2.14 4.05 13.55
N VAL A 57 1.60 4.49 12.41
CA VAL A 57 1.94 5.76 11.77
C VAL A 57 0.66 6.53 11.49
N GLN A 58 0.56 7.75 12.00
CA GLN A 58 -0.56 8.65 11.72
C GLN A 58 -0.26 9.44 10.46
N VAL A 59 -1.24 9.51 9.56
CA VAL A 59 -1.13 10.22 8.28
C VAL A 59 -2.30 11.17 8.04
N GLU A 60 -2.02 12.28 7.37
CA GLU A 60 -2.99 13.22 6.85
C GLU A 60 -3.31 12.88 5.38
N LEU A 61 -4.61 12.76 5.07
CA LEU A 61 -5.12 12.51 3.73
C LEU A 61 -4.99 13.75 2.84
N PRO A 62 -4.93 13.60 1.50
CA PRO A 62 -4.68 14.72 0.59
C PRO A 62 -5.91 15.62 0.36
N MET A 63 -7.07 15.24 0.89
CA MET A 63 -8.30 16.01 0.72
C MET A 63 -8.28 17.25 1.63
N PRO A 64 -8.70 18.44 1.13
CA PRO A 64 -8.91 19.59 1.97
C PRO A 64 -9.91 19.28 3.09
N ASN A 65 -9.55 19.56 4.33
CA ASN A 65 -10.43 19.38 5.48
C ASN A 65 -11.65 20.30 5.35
N ARG A 66 -12.84 19.73 5.14
CA ARG A 66 -14.11 20.47 5.09
C ARG A 66 -14.47 21.18 6.41
N GLN A 67 -13.70 20.94 7.48
CA GLN A 67 -13.87 21.53 8.82
C GLN A 67 -12.95 22.72 9.12
N GLN A 68 -11.99 23.07 8.24
CA GLN A 68 -11.13 24.25 8.46
C GLN A 68 -11.86 25.61 8.33
N GLY A 69 -13.16 25.61 7.99
CA GLY A 69 -13.99 26.81 7.91
C GLY A 69 -14.86 27.13 9.14
N LEU A 70 -14.76 26.37 10.24
CA LEU A 70 -15.61 26.56 11.44
C LEU A 70 -14.84 27.02 12.71
N ALA A 71 -13.54 27.29 12.60
CA ALA A 71 -12.72 27.74 13.72
C ALA A 71 -11.98 29.05 13.38
N ALA A 72 -12.76 30.10 13.16
CA ALA A 72 -12.31 31.49 13.26
C ALA A 72 -13.53 32.35 13.59
N GLY A 73 -13.94 32.29 14.86
CA GLY A 73 -14.73 33.35 15.50
C GLY A 73 -13.80 34.36 16.15
#